data_AF-A0A952YW58-F1
#
_entry.id   AF-A0A952YW58-F1
#
_cell.length_a   1.000
_cell.length_b   1.000
_cell.length_c   1.000
_cell.angle_alpha   90.00
_cell.angle_beta   90.00
_cell.angle_gamma   90.00
#
_symmetry.space_group_name_H-M   'P 1'
#
loop_
_entity.id
_entity.type
_entity.pdbx_description
1 polymer ?
#
loop_
_entity_poly.entity_id
_entity_poly.type
_entity_poly.pdbx_seq_one_letter_code
_entity_poly.pdbx_strand_id
1 'polypeptide(L)'
;MTTLSVCDLVTGRRHVVAAPHDAIGASDRASFDRFFREHPLVRYHGVAHGRRVQRISDSVPFADFRRTALYNEYYRSVGLDHAVALPVHTDARLLVSFVLNRTRRDFSGRDRALLELTRTGLAALYRHATRPRWPQPPGGERRVDPSDDSPWPTAGADCGLTPREREVLQWVAAGKTDREIAAILGISPRTVGKHLQRVYVALGVETRTAAVMRVMAVPGGA
;
A
#
# COMPACT_ATOMS: atom_id res chain seq x y z
N MET A 1 -0.98 -21.88 -1.09
CA MET A 1 -1.19 -20.86 -0.03
C MET A 1 -0.65 -19.53 -0.52
N THR A 2 -1.36 -18.43 -0.30
CA THR A 2 -0.87 -17.08 -0.62
C THR A 2 -0.72 -16.27 0.66
N THR A 3 0.31 -15.44 0.78
CA THR A 3 0.53 -14.60 1.95
C THR A 3 0.85 -13.17 1.58
N LEU A 4 0.37 -12.21 2.36
CA LEU A 4 0.89 -10.85 2.40
C LEU A 4 1.86 -10.76 3.58
N SER A 5 3.14 -10.53 3.29
CA SER A 5 4.19 -10.41 4.29
C SER A 5 4.65 -8.96 4.40
N VAL A 6 4.60 -8.41 5.60
CA VAL A 6 5.17 -7.13 5.98
C VAL A 6 6.36 -7.41 6.88
N CYS A 7 7.55 -7.20 6.34
CA CYS A 7 8.82 -7.50 6.97
C CYS A 7 9.48 -6.19 7.42
N ASP A 8 9.79 -6.07 8.71
CA ASP A 8 10.63 -4.99 9.24
C ASP A 8 12.09 -5.47 9.19
N LEU A 9 12.84 -4.92 8.24
CA LEU A 9 14.23 -5.27 7.91
C LEU A 9 15.22 -4.88 9.01
N VAL A 10 14.86 -3.91 9.86
CA VAL A 10 15.71 -3.46 10.97
C VAL A 10 15.60 -4.44 12.14
N THR A 11 14.37 -4.72 12.56
CA THR A 11 14.08 -5.62 13.70
C THR A 11 14.19 -7.09 13.33
N GLY A 12 14.08 -7.43 12.05
CA GLY A 12 14.07 -8.81 11.58
C GLY A 12 12.75 -9.56 11.85
N ARG A 13 11.64 -8.83 11.97
CA ARG A 13 10.32 -9.41 12.28
C ARG A 13 9.40 -9.39 11.07
N ARG A 14 8.58 -10.43 10.93
CA ARG A 14 7.54 -10.51 9.89
C ARG A 14 6.13 -10.53 10.50
N HIS A 15 5.32 -9.56 10.10
CA HIS A 15 3.87 -9.67 10.19
C HIS A 15 3.34 -10.33 8.91
N VAL A 16 2.48 -11.34 9.03
CA VAL A 16 1.99 -12.11 7.88
C VAL A 16 0.50 -12.39 7.97
N VAL A 17 -0.20 -12.13 6.86
CA VAL A 17 -1.59 -12.52 6.63
C VAL A 17 -1.59 -13.62 5.56
N ALA A 18 -2.30 -14.72 5.81
CA ALA A 18 -2.36 -15.86 4.90
C ALA A 18 -3.77 -16.05 4.34
N ALA A 19 -3.85 -16.61 3.13
CA ALA A 19 -5.05 -17.11 2.49
C ALA A 19 -4.85 -18.61 2.18
N PRO A 20 -5.66 -19.51 2.78
CA PRO A 20 -6.76 -19.23 3.72
C PRO A 20 -6.27 -18.61 5.05
N HIS A 21 -7.17 -17.87 5.71
CA HIS A 21 -6.92 -17.31 7.05
C HIS A 21 -6.61 -18.49 7.98
N ASP A 22 -5.57 -18.39 8.79
CA ASP A 22 -5.06 -19.45 9.70
C ASP A 22 -4.13 -20.52 9.10
N ALA A 23 -3.77 -20.41 7.81
CA ALA A 23 -2.78 -21.32 7.22
C ALA A 23 -1.34 -21.20 7.79
N ILE A 24 -1.07 -20.19 8.63
CA ILE A 24 0.22 -19.98 9.31
C ILE A 24 -0.05 -19.76 10.80
N GLY A 25 0.46 -20.67 11.62
CA GLY A 25 0.35 -20.64 13.08
C GLY A 25 1.35 -19.70 13.77
N ALA A 26 1.26 -19.61 15.10
CA ALA A 26 2.21 -18.84 15.91
C ALA A 26 3.63 -19.45 15.87
N SER A 27 3.74 -20.78 15.93
CA SER A 27 5.01 -21.51 15.80
C SER A 27 5.69 -21.25 14.45
N ASP A 28 4.92 -21.24 13.37
CA ASP A 28 5.43 -21.01 12.01
C ASP A 28 5.93 -19.57 11.83
N ARG A 29 5.27 -18.61 12.47
CA ARG A 29 5.72 -17.20 12.53
C ARG A 29 7.07 -17.09 13.24
N ALA A 30 7.20 -17.69 14.42
CA ALA A 30 8.45 -17.68 15.19
C ALA A 30 9.60 -18.40 14.45
N SER A 31 9.30 -19.53 13.78
CA SER A 31 10.28 -20.27 12.97
C SER A 31 10.81 -19.39 11.83
N PHE A 32 9.93 -18.70 11.10
CA PHE A 32 10.37 -17.78 10.05
C PHE A 32 11.23 -16.63 10.58
N ASP A 33 10.82 -15.99 11.68
CA ASP A 33 11.54 -14.85 12.25
C ASP A 33 12.98 -15.23 12.67
N ARG A 34 13.20 -16.46 13.15
CA ARG A 34 14.54 -17.00 13.45
C ARG A 34 15.45 -16.99 12.22
N PHE A 35 14.91 -17.36 11.06
CA PHE A 35 15.65 -17.44 9.80
C PHE A 35 15.51 -16.18 8.93
N PHE A 36 14.92 -15.10 9.45
CA PHE A 36 14.54 -13.92 8.66
C PHE A 36 15.70 -13.38 7.81
N ARG A 37 16.89 -13.22 8.43
CA ARG A 37 18.07 -12.66 7.76
C ARG A 37 18.74 -13.63 6.79
N GLU A 38 18.50 -14.93 6.96
CA GLU A 38 19.02 -15.99 6.10
C GLU A 38 18.07 -16.30 4.94
N HIS A 39 16.81 -15.89 5.05
CA HIS A 39 15.76 -16.24 4.11
C HIS A 39 16.08 -15.73 2.69
N PRO A 40 16.14 -16.60 1.66
CA PRO A 40 16.58 -16.23 0.31
C PRO A 40 15.83 -15.04 -0.29
N LEU A 41 14.50 -15.02 -0.16
CA LEU A 41 13.68 -13.91 -0.66
C LEU A 41 13.86 -12.63 0.17
N VAL A 42 14.10 -12.71 1.47
CA VAL A 42 14.32 -11.50 2.29
C VAL A 42 15.68 -10.90 1.96
N ARG A 43 16.72 -11.73 1.82
CA ARG A 43 18.06 -11.30 1.38
C ARG A 43 18.03 -10.66 -0.01
N TYR A 44 17.37 -11.31 -0.96
CA TYR A 44 17.29 -10.79 -2.33
C TYR A 44 16.64 -9.39 -2.39
N HIS A 45 15.50 -9.21 -1.72
CA HIS A 45 14.79 -7.93 -1.75
C HIS A 45 15.40 -6.88 -0.80
N GLY A 46 16.04 -7.30 0.29
CA GLY A 46 16.61 -6.43 1.31
C GLY A 46 18.01 -5.88 1.00
N VAL A 47 18.82 -6.58 0.19
CA VAL A 47 20.25 -6.21 -0.03
C VAL A 47 20.47 -5.31 -1.25
N ALA A 48 19.52 -5.21 -2.20
CA ALA A 48 19.79 -4.55 -3.49
C ALA A 48 18.60 -3.81 -4.15
N HIS A 49 17.56 -3.45 -3.39
CA HIS A 49 16.29 -2.98 -3.98
C HIS A 49 15.78 -3.89 -5.11
N GLY A 50 15.92 -5.22 -4.95
CA GLY A 50 15.26 -6.17 -5.82
C GLY A 50 13.78 -5.78 -5.92
N ARG A 51 13.37 -5.26 -7.08
CA ARG A 51 12.00 -4.78 -7.33
C ARG A 51 11.16 -5.76 -8.14
N ARG A 52 11.80 -6.86 -8.50
CA ARG A 52 11.30 -7.86 -9.42
C ARG A 52 10.71 -9.01 -8.65
N VAL A 53 9.74 -9.66 -9.28
CA VAL A 53 9.22 -10.93 -8.80
C VAL A 53 10.37 -11.95 -8.77
N GLN A 54 10.52 -12.64 -7.65
CA GLN A 54 11.66 -13.54 -7.43
C GLN A 54 11.19 -14.89 -6.86
N ARG A 55 11.69 -15.99 -7.42
CA ARG A 55 11.49 -17.34 -6.88
C ARG A 55 12.60 -17.70 -5.90
N ILE A 56 12.36 -18.60 -4.95
CA ILE A 56 13.45 -19.15 -4.13
C ILE A 56 14.48 -19.87 -5.02
N SER A 57 14.02 -20.62 -6.02
CA SER A 57 14.87 -21.34 -6.96
C SER A 57 15.77 -20.46 -7.82
N ASP A 58 15.43 -19.18 -7.99
CA ASP A 58 16.28 -18.19 -8.65
C ASP A 58 17.44 -17.74 -7.76
N SER A 59 17.35 -17.96 -6.44
CA SER A 59 18.37 -17.57 -5.46
C SER A 59 19.17 -18.77 -4.94
N VAL A 60 18.53 -19.94 -4.82
CA VAL A 60 19.14 -21.17 -4.34
C VAL A 60 18.47 -22.35 -5.03
N PRO A 61 19.22 -23.26 -5.69
CA PRO A 61 18.65 -24.47 -6.28
C PRO A 61 17.83 -25.27 -5.26
N PHE A 62 16.71 -25.85 -5.69
CA PHE A 62 15.79 -26.51 -4.76
C PHE A 62 16.44 -27.67 -3.98
N ALA A 63 17.33 -28.43 -4.62
CA ALA A 63 18.06 -29.52 -3.96
C ALA A 63 18.88 -29.02 -2.76
N ASP A 64 19.52 -27.85 -2.89
CA ASP A 64 20.29 -27.22 -1.82
C ASP A 64 19.36 -26.60 -0.78
N PHE A 65 18.30 -25.94 -1.22
CA PHE A 65 17.32 -25.32 -0.34
C PHE A 65 16.71 -26.33 0.64
N ARG A 66 16.37 -27.53 0.16
CA ARG A 66 15.80 -28.61 0.99
C ARG A 66 16.74 -29.10 2.11
N ARG A 67 18.04 -28.86 1.98
CA ARG A 67 19.05 -29.22 2.98
C ARG A 67 19.24 -28.17 4.07
N THR A 68 18.62 -27.00 3.93
CA THR A 68 18.76 -25.90 4.89
C THR A 68 17.90 -26.11 6.14
N ALA A 69 18.30 -25.50 7.26
CA ALA A 69 17.49 -25.47 8.49
C ALA A 69 16.16 -24.75 8.24
N LEU A 70 16.17 -23.62 7.53
CA LEU A 70 14.97 -22.89 7.11
C LEU A 70 13.96 -23.80 6.40
N TYR A 71 14.39 -24.64 5.46
CA TYR A 71 13.44 -25.54 4.80
C TYR A 71 12.87 -26.57 5.77
N ASN A 72 13.73 -27.21 6.57
CA ASN A 72 13.32 -28.31 7.43
C ASN A 72 12.48 -27.87 8.64
N GLU A 73 12.71 -26.67 9.18
CA GLU A 73 12.02 -26.14 10.37
C GLU A 73 10.83 -25.24 10.05
N TYR A 74 10.72 -24.70 8.83
CA TYR A 74 9.60 -23.84 8.42
C TYR A 74 8.88 -24.39 7.19
N TYR A 75 9.51 -24.41 6.02
CA TYR A 75 8.82 -24.78 4.77
C TYR A 75 8.18 -26.18 4.84
N ARG A 76 8.90 -27.15 5.39
CA ARG A 76 8.41 -28.51 5.58
C ARG A 76 7.25 -28.58 6.58
N SER A 77 7.28 -27.80 7.67
CA SER A 77 6.22 -27.83 8.70
C SER A 77 4.89 -27.29 8.17
N VAL A 78 4.94 -26.22 7.38
CA VAL A 78 3.76 -25.61 6.75
C VAL A 78 3.37 -26.27 5.41
N GLY A 79 4.07 -27.34 5.01
CA GLY A 79 3.79 -28.08 3.78
C GLY A 79 3.97 -27.24 2.51
N LEU A 80 5.09 -26.51 2.42
CA LEU A 80 5.46 -25.67 1.26
C LEU A 80 6.79 -26.13 0.68
N ASP A 81 6.91 -26.11 -0.65
CA ASP A 81 8.17 -26.43 -1.32
C ASP A 81 8.74 -25.23 -2.07
N HIS A 82 7.86 -24.50 -2.73
CA HIS A 82 8.22 -23.43 -3.65
C HIS A 82 7.51 -22.15 -3.27
N ALA A 83 8.26 -21.05 -3.33
CA ALA A 83 7.72 -19.72 -3.11
C ALA A 83 8.22 -18.75 -4.19
N VAL A 84 7.32 -17.88 -4.61
CA VAL A 84 7.62 -16.71 -5.44
C VAL A 84 7.09 -15.47 -4.73
N ALA A 85 7.95 -14.46 -4.55
CA ALA A 85 7.59 -13.18 -3.95
C ALA A 85 7.43 -12.11 -5.02
N LEU A 86 6.37 -11.33 -4.88
CA LEU A 86 6.06 -10.13 -5.63
C LEU A 86 6.12 -8.94 -4.66
N PRO A 87 7.19 -8.13 -4.71
CA PRO A 87 7.32 -6.96 -3.83
C PRO A 87 6.38 -5.83 -4.29
N VAL A 88 5.61 -5.30 -3.35
CA VAL A 88 4.68 -4.17 -3.58
C VAL A 88 5.11 -2.88 -2.91
N HIS A 89 5.94 -2.97 -1.87
CA HIS A 89 6.59 -1.83 -1.23
C HIS A 89 7.95 -2.26 -0.70
N THR A 90 8.97 -1.43 -0.88
CA THR A 90 10.31 -1.68 -0.34
C THR A 90 11.01 -0.35 -0.08
N ASP A 91 11.47 -0.16 1.14
CA ASP A 91 12.34 0.95 1.55
C ASP A 91 13.45 0.42 2.49
N ALA A 92 14.17 1.33 3.17
CA ALA A 92 15.28 0.97 4.07
C ALA A 92 14.84 0.16 5.30
N ARG A 93 13.56 0.20 5.67
CA ARG A 93 13.01 -0.47 6.86
C ARG A 93 11.98 -1.53 6.51
N LEU A 94 11.10 -1.29 5.54
CA LEU A 94 9.95 -2.14 5.26
C LEU A 94 10.08 -2.84 3.92
N LEU A 95 9.86 -4.15 3.94
CA LEU A 95 9.61 -4.97 2.75
C LEU A 95 8.19 -5.53 2.83
N VAL A 96 7.35 -5.15 1.88
CA VAL A 96 5.98 -5.68 1.75
C VAL A 96 5.88 -6.48 0.46
N SER A 97 5.46 -7.73 0.56
CA SER A 97 5.36 -8.63 -0.58
C SER A 97 4.11 -9.51 -0.52
N PHE A 98 3.50 -9.74 -1.68
CA PHE A 98 2.64 -10.89 -1.88
C PHE A 98 3.52 -12.11 -2.20
N VAL A 99 3.32 -13.21 -1.52
CA VAL A 99 4.08 -14.44 -1.72
C VAL A 99 3.11 -15.56 -2.06
N LEU A 100 3.32 -16.18 -3.20
CA LEU A 100 2.57 -17.35 -3.64
C LEU A 100 3.40 -18.59 -3.34
N ASN A 101 2.76 -19.58 -2.72
CA ASN A 101 3.41 -20.80 -2.29
C ASN A 101 2.71 -22.03 -2.87
N ARG A 102 3.51 -23.00 -3.34
CA ARG A 102 3.06 -24.25 -3.97
C ARG A 102 3.80 -25.45 -3.36
N THR A 103 3.18 -26.61 -3.48
CA THR A 103 3.79 -27.92 -3.25
C THR A 103 4.11 -28.59 -4.59
N ARG A 104 5.08 -29.51 -4.58
CA ARG A 104 5.46 -30.40 -5.70
C ARG A 104 6.20 -29.77 -6.88
N ARG A 105 5.70 -28.66 -7.44
CA ARG A 105 6.30 -28.03 -8.62
C ARG A 105 6.59 -26.56 -8.40
N ASP A 106 7.68 -26.12 -9.01
CA ASP A 106 8.12 -24.74 -8.97
C ASP A 106 7.28 -23.83 -9.90
N PHE A 107 7.50 -22.53 -9.78
CA PHE A 107 6.93 -21.50 -10.63
C PHE A 107 7.71 -21.42 -11.95
N SER A 108 6.98 -21.40 -13.06
CA SER A 108 7.54 -21.26 -14.39
C SER A 108 7.97 -19.82 -14.69
N GLY A 109 8.75 -19.61 -15.77
CA GLY A 109 9.03 -18.27 -16.28
C GLY A 109 7.76 -17.50 -16.68
N ARG A 110 6.72 -18.21 -17.15
CA ARG A 110 5.41 -17.64 -17.46
C ARG A 110 4.68 -17.17 -16.20
N ASP A 111 4.70 -17.96 -15.12
CA ASP A 111 4.13 -17.55 -13.82
C ASP A 111 4.77 -16.24 -13.35
N ARG A 112 6.11 -16.17 -13.41
CA ARG A 112 6.87 -14.97 -13.03
C ARG A 112 6.49 -13.77 -13.90
N ALA A 113 6.40 -13.94 -15.22
CA ALA A 113 6.03 -12.86 -16.13
C ALA A 113 4.61 -12.32 -15.86
N LEU A 114 3.63 -13.21 -15.59
CA LEU A 114 2.28 -12.81 -15.23
C LEU A 114 2.23 -12.03 -13.91
N LEU A 115 3.01 -12.46 -12.91
CA LEU A 115 3.12 -11.76 -11.63
C LEU A 115 3.78 -10.37 -11.79
N GLU A 116 4.74 -10.22 -12.69
CA GLU A 116 5.34 -8.91 -12.96
C GLU A 116 4.33 -7.92 -13.54
N LEU A 117 3.42 -8.38 -14.40
CA LEU A 117 2.36 -7.54 -14.98
C LEU A 117 1.39 -7.01 -13.91
N THR A 118 1.10 -7.79 -12.87
CA THR A 118 0.16 -7.39 -11.81
C THR A 118 0.81 -6.54 -10.72
N ARG A 119 2.14 -6.49 -10.67
CA ARG A 119 2.90 -5.84 -9.59
C ARG A 119 2.48 -4.40 -9.34
N THR A 120 2.38 -3.59 -10.39
CA THR A 120 2.03 -2.17 -10.28
C THR A 120 0.61 -1.98 -9.74
N GLY A 121 -0.36 -2.78 -10.20
CA GLY A 121 -1.74 -2.74 -9.74
C GLY A 121 -1.87 -3.14 -8.26
N LEU A 122 -1.24 -4.26 -7.88
CA LEU A 122 -1.24 -4.72 -6.48
C LEU A 122 -0.53 -3.73 -5.55
N ALA A 123 0.54 -3.08 -6.00
CA ALA A 123 1.20 -2.03 -5.24
C ALA A 123 0.32 -0.80 -5.04
N ALA A 124 -0.44 -0.40 -6.06
CA ALA A 124 -1.42 0.68 -5.94
C ALA A 124 -2.55 0.34 -4.96
N LEU A 125 -3.09 -0.88 -5.04
CA LEU A 125 -4.11 -1.37 -4.12
C LEU A 125 -3.60 -1.43 -2.68
N TYR A 126 -2.39 -1.95 -2.46
CA TYR A 126 -1.77 -1.96 -1.15
C TYR A 126 -1.64 -0.55 -0.57
N ARG A 127 -1.06 0.40 -1.33
CA ARG A 127 -0.96 1.81 -0.91
C ARG A 127 -2.32 2.43 -0.61
N HIS A 128 -3.35 2.09 -1.38
CA HIS A 128 -4.69 2.60 -1.14
C HIS A 128 -5.28 2.05 0.16
N ALA A 129 -5.13 0.74 0.40
CA ALA A 129 -5.66 0.05 1.57
C ALA A 129 -4.94 0.43 2.88
N THR A 130 -3.64 0.74 2.82
CA THR A 130 -2.83 1.08 4.00
C THR A 130 -2.62 2.56 4.19
N ARG A 131 -3.24 3.41 3.35
CA ARG A 131 -3.33 4.83 3.69
C ARG A 131 -4.07 4.95 5.01
N PRO A 132 -3.58 5.77 5.96
CA PRO A 132 -4.37 6.08 7.13
C PRO A 132 -5.75 6.55 6.64
N ARG A 133 -6.82 5.82 7.03
CA ARG A 133 -8.18 6.34 6.87
C ARG A 133 -8.16 7.69 7.57
N TRP A 134 -8.51 8.73 6.84
CA TRP A 134 -8.75 10.04 7.41
C TRP A 134 -9.59 9.86 8.68
N PRO A 135 -9.18 10.39 9.85
CA PRO A 135 -9.98 10.27 11.05
C PRO A 135 -11.36 10.80 10.73
N GLN A 136 -12.40 9.99 10.95
CA GLN A 136 -13.74 10.55 10.92
C GLN A 136 -13.75 11.64 11.98
N PRO A 137 -14.12 12.90 11.65
CA PRO A 137 -14.30 13.89 12.69
C PRO A 137 -15.28 13.28 13.71
N PRO A 138 -14.93 13.23 15.01
CA PRO A 138 -15.86 12.73 16.00
C PRO A 138 -17.15 13.53 15.87
N GLY A 139 -18.27 12.81 15.78
CA GLY A 139 -19.60 13.42 15.75
C GLY A 139 -19.72 14.41 16.91
N GLY A 140 -19.98 15.66 16.57
CA GLY A 140 -20.01 16.76 17.50
C GLY A 140 -20.05 18.07 16.73
N GLU A 141 -21.26 18.55 16.48
CA GLU A 141 -21.55 19.87 15.97
C GLU A 141 -20.69 20.92 16.69
N ARG A 142 -19.78 21.57 15.96
CA ARG A 142 -19.27 22.87 16.36
C ARG A 142 -19.85 23.90 15.40
N ARG A 143 -20.93 24.51 15.86
CA ARG A 143 -21.54 25.71 15.29
C ARG A 143 -20.45 26.75 15.06
N VAL A 144 -20.19 27.09 13.81
CA VAL A 144 -19.36 28.23 13.43
C VAL A 144 -20.18 29.48 13.74
N ASP A 145 -19.62 30.36 14.57
CA ASP A 145 -20.18 31.69 14.83
C ASP A 145 -20.05 32.53 13.54
N PRO A 146 -21.14 33.09 12.98
CA PRO A 146 -21.09 33.88 11.75
C PRO A 146 -20.37 35.24 11.87
N SER A 147 -19.73 35.56 12.99
CA SER A 147 -19.22 36.92 13.28
C SER A 147 -17.70 37.03 13.48
N ASP A 148 -16.91 36.02 13.08
CA ASP A 148 -15.44 36.12 13.15
C ASP A 148 -14.87 36.90 11.94
N ASP A 149 -15.01 38.23 11.98
CA ASP A 149 -14.43 39.21 11.05
C ASP A 149 -12.94 39.49 11.38
N SER A 150 -12.05 38.50 11.19
CA SER A 150 -10.60 38.73 11.33
C SER A 150 -9.92 39.06 9.99
N PRO A 151 -9.18 40.18 9.85
CA PRO A 151 -8.67 40.66 8.55
C PRO A 151 -7.28 40.13 8.12
N TRP A 152 -6.71 39.07 8.73
CA TRP A 152 -5.35 38.62 8.41
C TRP A 152 -5.20 37.11 8.18
N PRO A 153 -4.34 36.70 7.22
CA PRO A 153 -4.34 35.35 6.67
C PRO A 153 -3.63 34.37 7.59
N THR A 154 -4.33 33.33 8.05
CA THR A 154 -3.70 32.23 8.79
C THR A 154 -2.95 31.32 7.83
N ALA A 155 -1.62 31.38 7.93
CA ALA A 155 -0.68 30.57 7.18
C ALA A 155 -0.82 29.07 7.48
N GLY A 156 -1.01 28.30 6.41
CA GLY A 156 -0.95 26.84 6.36
C GLY A 156 -0.80 26.42 4.90
N ALA A 157 0.45 26.21 4.48
CA ALA A 157 0.90 25.93 3.12
C ALA A 157 0.07 24.83 2.40
N ASP A 158 -0.12 24.79 1.08
CA ASP A 158 0.00 25.76 -0.02
C ASP A 158 -0.69 25.08 -1.22
N CYS A 159 -1.72 25.72 -1.80
CA CYS A 159 -2.27 25.46 -3.15
C CYS A 159 -3.29 26.53 -3.60
N GLY A 160 -3.49 27.63 -2.84
CA GLY A 160 -4.44 28.70 -3.22
C GLY A 160 -5.92 28.30 -3.27
N LEU A 161 -6.27 27.10 -2.81
CA LEU A 161 -7.65 26.60 -2.82
C LEU A 161 -8.49 27.23 -1.72
N THR A 162 -9.69 27.70 -2.07
CA THR A 162 -10.70 28.09 -1.09
C THR A 162 -11.10 26.91 -0.20
N PRO A 163 -11.65 27.15 1.00
CA PRO A 163 -12.12 26.07 1.88
C PRO A 163 -13.07 25.10 1.17
N ARG A 164 -13.99 25.65 0.36
CA ARG A 164 -14.97 24.85 -0.35
C ARG A 164 -14.37 24.01 -1.48
N GLU A 165 -13.39 24.55 -2.20
CA GLU A 165 -12.64 23.81 -3.22
C GLU A 165 -11.81 22.68 -2.63
N ARG A 166 -11.21 22.92 -1.46
CA ARG A 166 -10.48 21.91 -0.70
C ARG A 166 -11.40 20.78 -0.26
N GLU A 167 -12.58 21.11 0.27
CA GLU A 167 -13.58 20.14 0.69
C GLU A 167 -14.08 19.29 -0.48
N VAL A 168 -14.38 19.92 -1.63
CA VAL A 168 -14.73 19.20 -2.86
C VAL A 168 -13.59 18.27 -3.30
N LEU A 169 -12.35 18.77 -3.32
CA LEU A 169 -11.19 17.99 -3.73
C LEU A 169 -10.91 16.82 -2.77
N GLN A 170 -11.16 16.96 -1.47
CA GLN A 170 -11.06 15.88 -0.50
C GLN A 170 -12.03 14.73 -0.83
N TRP A 171 -13.29 15.04 -1.14
CA TRP A 171 -14.25 14.01 -1.53
C TRP A 171 -13.92 13.36 -2.88
N VAL A 172 -13.36 14.14 -3.81
CA VAL A 172 -12.82 13.58 -5.05
C VAL A 172 -11.66 12.63 -4.80
N ALA A 173 -10.73 12.98 -3.90
CA ALA A 173 -9.64 12.09 -3.50
C ALA A 173 -10.13 10.83 -2.78
N ALA A 174 -11.29 10.90 -2.13
CA ALA A 174 -12.01 9.76 -1.53
C ALA A 174 -12.80 8.92 -2.56
N GLY A 175 -12.70 9.23 -3.85
CA GLY A 175 -13.32 8.46 -4.94
C GLY A 175 -14.82 8.72 -5.14
N LYS A 176 -15.36 9.78 -4.55
CA LYS A 176 -16.78 10.15 -4.71
C LYS A 176 -17.06 10.73 -6.08
N THR A 177 -18.23 10.41 -6.63
CA THR A 177 -18.77 11.00 -7.85
C THR A 177 -19.34 12.39 -7.56
N ASP A 178 -19.45 13.25 -8.58
CA ASP A 178 -19.96 14.62 -8.39
C ASP A 178 -21.40 14.65 -7.84
N ARG A 179 -22.21 13.61 -8.11
CA ARG A 179 -23.54 13.43 -7.54
C ARG A 179 -23.51 13.12 -6.05
N GLU A 180 -22.59 12.25 -5.62
CA GLU A 180 -22.42 11.95 -4.19
C GLU A 180 -21.86 13.17 -3.45
N ILE A 181 -20.89 13.87 -4.04
CA ILE A 181 -20.32 15.09 -3.45
C ILE A 181 -21.40 16.16 -3.31
N ALA A 182 -22.22 16.34 -4.35
CA ALA A 182 -23.36 17.23 -4.32
C ALA A 182 -24.32 16.90 -3.18
N ALA A 183 -24.65 15.62 -2.99
CA ALA A 183 -25.50 15.16 -1.90
C ALA A 183 -24.86 15.41 -0.51
N ILE A 184 -23.56 15.13 -0.37
CA ILE A 184 -22.82 15.33 0.90
C ILE A 184 -22.75 16.81 1.26
N LEU A 185 -22.50 17.67 0.27
CA LEU A 185 -22.24 19.09 0.47
C LEU A 185 -23.49 19.97 0.39
N GLY A 186 -24.66 19.39 0.10
CA GLY A 186 -25.92 20.13 -0.06
C GLY A 186 -25.92 21.10 -1.24
N ILE A 187 -25.20 20.78 -2.32
CA ILE A 187 -25.10 21.63 -3.54
C ILE A 187 -25.45 20.84 -4.79
N SER A 188 -25.61 21.51 -5.93
CA SER A 188 -25.86 20.80 -7.20
C SER A 188 -24.59 20.13 -7.75
N PRO A 189 -24.70 19.01 -8.49
CA PRO A 189 -23.55 18.41 -9.18
C PRO A 189 -22.86 19.39 -10.15
N ARG A 190 -23.62 20.31 -10.75
CA ARG A 190 -23.09 21.41 -11.58
C ARG A 190 -22.21 22.35 -10.78
N THR A 191 -22.56 22.64 -9.53
CA THR A 191 -21.76 23.47 -8.61
C THR A 191 -20.47 22.75 -8.22
N VAL A 192 -20.52 21.43 -7.98
CA VAL A 192 -19.31 20.61 -7.76
C VAL A 192 -18.35 20.69 -8.95
N GLY A 193 -18.87 20.55 -10.18
CA GLY A 193 -18.07 20.69 -11.40
C GLY A 193 -17.37 22.05 -11.53
N LYS A 194 -18.05 23.15 -11.14
CA LYS A 194 -17.45 24.50 -11.12
C LYS A 194 -16.32 24.61 -10.10
N HIS A 195 -16.47 24.04 -8.90
CA HIS A 195 -15.39 24.01 -7.91
C HIS A 195 -14.20 23.20 -8.43
N LEU A 196 -14.44 22.05 -9.07
CA LEU A 196 -13.37 21.24 -9.63
C LEU A 196 -12.60 21.93 -10.76
N GLN A 197 -13.29 22.70 -11.62
CA GLN A 197 -12.62 23.48 -12.65
C GLN A 197 -11.64 24.49 -12.05
N ARG A 198 -12.03 25.18 -10.97
CA ARG A 198 -11.15 26.12 -10.26
C ARG A 198 -10.01 25.42 -9.54
N VAL A 199 -10.28 24.25 -8.96
CA VAL A 199 -9.26 23.39 -8.37
C VAL A 199 -8.21 22.98 -9.41
N TYR A 200 -8.63 22.58 -10.60
CA TYR A 200 -7.71 22.17 -11.67
C TYR A 200 -6.80 23.31 -12.09
N VAL A 201 -7.35 24.51 -12.27
CA VAL A 201 -6.58 25.72 -12.56
C VAL A 201 -5.61 26.05 -11.43
N ALA A 202 -6.08 26.06 -10.17
CA ALA A 202 -5.24 26.39 -9.02
C ALA A 202 -4.10 25.38 -8.78
N LEU A 203 -4.32 24.11 -9.14
CA LEU A 203 -3.31 23.05 -9.02
C LEU A 203 -2.43 22.90 -10.28
N GLY A 204 -2.73 23.61 -11.37
CA GLY A 204 -2.01 23.48 -12.64
C GLY A 204 -2.16 22.10 -13.28
N VAL A 205 -3.32 21.47 -13.15
CA VAL A 205 -3.61 20.11 -13.66
C VAL A 205 -4.85 20.11 -14.54
N GLU A 206 -4.90 19.20 -15.50
CA GLU A 206 -6.02 19.14 -16.47
C GLU A 206 -7.03 18.03 -16.18
N THR A 207 -6.69 17.09 -15.28
CA THR A 207 -7.51 15.90 -15.05
C THR A 207 -7.83 15.69 -13.58
N ARG A 208 -9.02 15.12 -13.33
CA ARG A 208 -9.48 14.70 -12.00
C ARG A 208 -8.43 13.85 -11.28
N THR A 209 -7.88 12.87 -11.99
CA THR A 209 -6.87 11.96 -11.45
C THR A 209 -5.56 12.71 -11.14
N ALA A 210 -5.12 13.64 -11.98
CA ALA A 210 -3.93 14.45 -11.71
C ALA A 210 -4.12 15.35 -10.48
N ALA A 211 -5.30 15.96 -10.30
CA ALA A 211 -5.63 16.73 -9.10
C ALA A 211 -5.57 15.88 -7.83
N VAL A 212 -6.10 14.66 -7.88
CA VAL A 212 -6.02 13.69 -6.80
C VAL A 212 -4.56 13.31 -6.49
N MET A 213 -3.76 13.05 -7.53
CA MET A 213 -2.34 12.72 -7.37
C MET A 213 -1.53 13.87 -6.78
N ARG A 214 -1.87 15.13 -7.09
CA ARG A 214 -1.18 16.30 -6.54
C ARG A 214 -1.41 16.45 -5.04
N VAL A 215 -2.63 16.23 -4.57
CA VAL A 215 -2.95 16.22 -3.13
C VAL A 215 -2.28 15.05 -2.42
N MET A 216 -2.17 13.90 -3.08
CA MET A 216 -1.49 12.72 -2.54
C MET A 216 0.04 12.83 -2.55
N ALA A 217 0.60 13.80 -3.27
CA ALA A 217 2.04 14.00 -3.46
C ALA A 217 2.60 15.19 -2.66
N VAL A 218 1.83 15.83 -1.78
CA VAL A 218 2.36 16.78 -0.79
C VAL A 218 2.54 16.03 0.54
N PRO A 219 3.78 15.59 0.89
CA PRO A 219 4.09 15.29 2.27
C PRO A 219 4.04 16.61 3.05
N GLY A 220 3.30 16.65 4.15
CA GLY A 220 3.30 17.80 5.05
C GLY A 220 4.73 18.17 5.44
N GLY A 221 5.06 19.46 5.30
CA GLY A 221 6.34 20.01 5.69
C GLY A 221 6.47 20.14 7.21
N ALA A 222 7.75 20.06 7.63
CA ALA A 222 8.38 20.51 8.88
C ALA A 222 7.68 20.20 10.21
#